data_AF-A0A2E8H0E8-F1
#
_entry.id   AF-A0A2E8H0E8-F1
#
_cell.length_a   1.000
_cell.length_b   1.000
_cell.length_c   1.000
_cell.angle_alpha   90.00
_cell.angle_beta   90.00
_cell.angle_gamma   90.00
#
_symmetry.space_group_name_H-M   'P 1'
#
loop_
_entity.id
_entity.type
_entity.pdbx_description
1 polymer ?
#
loop_
_entity_poly.entity_id
_entity_poly.type
_entity_poly.pdbx_seq_one_letter_code
_entity_poly.pdbx_strand_id
1 'polypeptide(L)'
;MPAVAGAVARSASVAAVDNLPPSPPTQVRAIDVPADQGGAIEISWALSADDGPRFRGLGGTTAVGAGGPVAVYRDNGVDGYRVYRWLEDAGPQLIAEVAPGVAYHIDATVFNKVTYVYEVRVVDGPHEVGELILPGSSQDRARAAFALNNGGPPSAIPGWFDPSDDRIDFNDFFLFADHFGTIDGQAEYDPLYDLSPNSRIDFDDFFVFADNWRRRLGDNDLPGQ
;
A
#
# COMPACT_ATOMS: atom_id res chain seq x y z
N MET A 1 -15.52 18.27 -73.14
CA MET A 1 -14.67 17.42 -72.28
C MET A 1 -14.39 18.19 -70.99
N PRO A 2 -15.04 17.90 -69.84
CA PRO A 2 -14.74 18.59 -68.59
C PRO A 2 -13.65 17.85 -67.80
N ALA A 3 -12.77 18.61 -67.15
CA ALA A 3 -11.69 18.10 -66.30
C ALA A 3 -12.23 17.72 -64.90
N VAL A 4 -11.82 16.55 -64.40
CA VAL A 4 -12.15 16.08 -63.04
C VAL A 4 -11.08 16.59 -62.09
N ALA A 5 -11.48 17.43 -61.12
CA ALA A 5 -10.62 17.89 -60.05
C ALA A 5 -10.40 16.77 -59.03
N GLY A 6 -9.14 16.37 -58.81
CA GLY A 6 -8.76 15.42 -57.78
C GLY A 6 -8.90 16.05 -56.39
N ALA A 7 -9.81 15.55 -55.57
CA ALA A 7 -9.93 15.93 -54.18
C ALA A 7 -8.79 15.29 -53.38
N VAL A 8 -7.91 16.13 -52.82
CA VAL A 8 -6.90 15.69 -51.86
C VAL A 8 -7.59 15.44 -50.52
N ALA A 9 -7.73 14.18 -50.13
CA ALA A 9 -8.19 13.82 -48.79
C ALA A 9 -7.11 14.22 -47.78
N ARG A 10 -7.43 15.16 -46.87
CA ARG A 10 -6.60 15.46 -45.71
C ARG A 10 -6.85 14.37 -44.67
N SER A 11 -5.90 13.46 -44.51
CA SER A 11 -5.87 12.56 -43.35
C SER A 11 -5.79 13.39 -42.07
N ALA A 12 -6.69 13.14 -41.11
CA ALA A 12 -6.59 13.74 -39.79
C ALA A 12 -5.23 13.36 -39.16
N SER A 13 -4.61 14.29 -38.44
CA SER A 13 -3.40 14.01 -37.67
C SER A 13 -3.68 12.89 -36.66
N VAL A 14 -3.05 11.73 -36.84
CA VAL A 14 -2.98 10.70 -35.81
C VAL A 14 -1.95 11.18 -34.81
N ALA A 15 -2.38 11.66 -33.65
CA ALA A 15 -1.50 11.80 -32.51
C ALA A 15 -1.23 10.39 -31.97
N ALA A 16 0.04 9.99 -31.88
CA ALA A 16 0.39 8.80 -31.11
C ALA A 16 0.11 9.11 -29.65
N VAL A 17 -0.97 8.54 -29.12
CA VAL A 17 -1.18 8.44 -27.67
C VAL A 17 -0.15 7.43 -27.18
N ASP A 18 0.59 7.80 -26.15
CA ASP A 18 1.49 6.87 -25.47
C ASP A 18 0.62 5.76 -24.86
N ASN A 19 0.80 4.52 -25.32
CA ASN A 19 0.01 3.36 -24.93
C ASN A 19 0.87 2.35 -24.14
N LEU A 20 1.97 2.79 -23.55
CA LEU A 20 2.78 1.95 -22.68
C LEU A 20 2.07 1.85 -21.31
N PRO A 21 1.78 0.64 -20.80
CA PRO A 21 1.23 0.50 -19.46
C PRO A 21 2.19 1.08 -18.42
N PRO A 22 1.68 1.76 -17.37
CA PRO A 22 2.50 2.28 -16.30
C PRO A 22 3.11 1.12 -15.49
N SER A 23 4.24 1.39 -14.85
CA SER A 23 4.86 0.50 -13.87
C SER A 23 3.94 0.37 -12.65
N PRO A 24 3.80 -0.80 -12.04
CA PRO A 24 2.93 -0.97 -10.87
C PRO A 24 3.43 -0.15 -9.66
N PRO A 25 2.54 0.23 -8.73
CA PRO A 25 2.96 0.58 -7.38
C PRO A 25 3.62 -0.65 -6.73
N THR A 26 4.43 -0.43 -5.70
CA THR A 26 5.11 -1.52 -4.98
C THR A 26 4.97 -1.35 -3.48
N GLN A 27 5.43 -2.33 -2.69
CA GLN A 27 5.45 -2.23 -1.22
C GLN A 27 4.07 -1.94 -0.62
N VAL A 28 3.01 -2.53 -1.19
CA VAL A 28 1.66 -2.41 -0.63
C VAL A 28 1.66 -2.99 0.79
N ARG A 29 1.25 -2.18 1.76
CA ARG A 29 1.19 -2.54 3.17
C ARG A 29 -0.15 -2.14 3.76
N ALA A 30 -0.80 -3.05 4.46
CA ALA A 30 -2.02 -2.82 5.22
C ALA A 30 -1.71 -2.94 6.73
N ILE A 31 -2.22 -2.01 7.53
CA ILE A 31 -2.13 -2.04 9.00
C ILE A 31 -3.44 -1.60 9.62
N ASP A 32 -3.80 -2.21 10.75
CA ASP A 32 -4.93 -1.76 11.57
C ASP A 32 -4.67 -0.35 12.13
N VAL A 33 -5.72 0.48 12.19
CA VAL A 33 -5.62 1.84 12.73
C VAL A 33 -5.79 1.81 14.24
N PRO A 34 -4.86 2.38 15.05
CA PRO A 34 -5.02 2.39 16.49
C PRO A 34 -6.28 3.13 16.98
N ALA A 35 -6.92 2.56 18.01
CA ALA A 35 -8.06 3.11 18.72
C ALA A 35 -9.29 3.42 17.85
N ASP A 36 -9.51 2.62 16.81
CA ASP A 36 -10.58 2.75 15.82
C ASP A 36 -11.77 1.78 16.05
N GLN A 37 -11.70 0.98 17.11
CA GLN A 37 -12.66 -0.08 17.43
C GLN A 37 -12.71 -1.23 16.42
N GLY A 38 -11.64 -1.44 15.64
CA GLY A 38 -11.53 -2.40 14.54
C GLY A 38 -12.36 -1.98 13.34
N GLY A 39 -12.48 -0.67 13.10
CA GLY A 39 -13.34 -0.06 12.08
C GLY A 39 -12.58 0.51 10.89
N ALA A 40 -11.25 0.47 10.89
CA ALA A 40 -10.38 1.10 9.92
C ALA A 40 -9.07 0.33 9.72
N ILE A 41 -8.71 0.16 8.45
CA ILE A 41 -7.36 -0.29 8.04
C ILE A 41 -6.72 0.83 7.22
N GLU A 42 -5.47 1.15 7.52
CA GLU A 42 -4.62 2.02 6.69
C GLU A 42 -3.86 1.17 5.66
N ILE A 43 -3.97 1.55 4.40
CA ILE A 43 -3.27 0.97 3.27
C ILE A 43 -2.26 2.00 2.77
N SER A 44 -1.00 1.61 2.65
CA SER A 44 0.09 2.44 2.13
C SER A 44 0.86 1.70 1.04
N TRP A 45 1.49 2.43 0.12
CA TRP A 45 2.28 1.86 -0.98
C TRP A 45 3.39 2.82 -1.44
N ALA A 46 4.39 2.29 -2.12
CA ALA A 46 5.32 3.08 -2.91
C ALA A 46 4.67 3.45 -4.26
N LEU A 47 4.72 4.73 -4.61
CA LEU A 47 4.21 5.25 -5.87
C LEU A 47 4.84 4.54 -7.07
N SER A 48 4.09 4.49 -8.18
CA SER A 48 4.64 4.04 -9.46
C SER A 48 5.88 4.86 -9.83
N ALA A 49 6.88 4.22 -10.45
CA ALA A 49 8.04 4.92 -11.01
C ALA A 49 7.63 5.94 -12.09
N ASP A 50 6.44 5.75 -12.68
CA ASP A 50 5.85 6.64 -13.68
C ASP A 50 5.08 7.82 -13.05
N ASP A 51 4.80 7.76 -11.74
CA ASP A 51 4.15 8.83 -10.96
C ASP A 51 5.18 9.90 -10.54
N GLY A 52 5.51 10.76 -11.48
CA GLY A 52 6.47 11.83 -11.28
C GLY A 52 6.19 13.02 -12.19
N PRO A 53 6.61 14.24 -11.81
CA PRO A 53 6.39 15.42 -12.63
C PRO A 53 7.15 15.27 -13.95
N ARG A 54 6.42 14.98 -15.03
CA ARG A 54 6.95 15.01 -16.37
C ARG A 54 6.77 16.42 -16.92
N PHE A 55 7.78 16.90 -17.61
CA PHE A 55 7.71 18.15 -18.35
C PHE A 55 7.42 17.80 -19.81
N ARG A 56 6.14 17.70 -20.17
CA ARG A 56 5.76 17.47 -21.57
C ARG A 56 5.96 18.76 -22.36
N GLY A 57 7.06 18.84 -23.10
CA GLY A 57 7.23 19.85 -24.16
C GLY A 57 6.38 19.44 -25.35
N LEU A 58 5.25 20.11 -25.56
CA LEU A 58 4.47 19.89 -26.79
C LEU A 58 5.29 20.46 -27.95
N GLY A 59 5.95 19.57 -28.71
CA GLY A 59 6.62 19.90 -29.95
C GLY A 59 5.58 20.36 -30.98
N GLY A 60 5.14 21.61 -30.88
CA GLY A 60 4.66 22.31 -32.05
C GLY A 60 5.80 22.28 -33.05
N THR A 61 5.56 21.73 -34.24
CA THR A 61 6.47 21.78 -35.37
C THR A 61 6.83 23.24 -35.65
N THR A 62 7.83 23.76 -34.96
CA THR A 62 8.47 25.02 -35.30
C THR A 62 9.61 24.62 -36.19
N ALA A 63 9.39 24.79 -37.49
CA ALA A 63 10.48 25.16 -38.38
C ALA A 63 11.36 26.16 -37.62
N VAL A 64 12.65 25.81 -37.52
CA VAL A 64 13.70 26.59 -36.87
C VAL A 64 13.47 28.09 -37.11
N GLY A 65 13.01 28.84 -36.08
CA GLY A 65 12.89 30.29 -36.17
C GLY A 65 11.69 31.03 -35.57
N ALA A 66 10.71 30.38 -34.92
CA ALA A 66 9.59 31.11 -34.29
C ALA A 66 9.55 30.89 -32.78
N GLY A 67 10.01 31.89 -32.00
CA GLY A 67 9.98 31.92 -30.55
C GLY A 67 8.56 32.09 -29.99
N GLY A 68 7.73 31.06 -30.13
CA GLY A 68 6.45 30.95 -29.43
C GLY A 68 6.63 30.36 -28.02
N PRO A 69 5.75 30.68 -27.05
CA PRO A 69 5.83 30.11 -25.72
C PRO A 69 5.65 28.59 -25.79
N VAL A 70 6.65 27.85 -25.33
CA VAL A 70 6.53 26.41 -25.09
C VAL A 70 5.63 26.25 -23.89
N ALA A 71 4.39 25.79 -24.11
CA ALA A 71 3.53 25.35 -23.01
C ALA A 71 4.14 24.07 -22.43
N VAL A 72 4.78 24.22 -21.27
CA VAL A 72 5.28 23.09 -20.49
C VAL A 72 4.16 22.68 -19.54
N TYR A 73 3.55 21.53 -19.78
CA TYR A 73 2.58 20.94 -18.85
C TYR A 73 3.35 20.07 -17.85
N ARG A 74 3.02 20.22 -16.56
CA ARG A 74 3.34 19.21 -15.55
C ARG A 74 2.20 18.20 -15.56
N ASP A 75 2.43 17.02 -16.11
CA ASP A 75 1.64 15.81 -15.86
C ASP A 75 2.40 14.92 -14.87
N ASN A 76 1.67 14.17 -14.04
CA ASN A 76 2.28 13.25 -13.09
C ASN A 76 2.57 11.88 -13.73
N GLY A 77 2.44 11.76 -15.05
CA GLY A 77 2.71 10.52 -15.79
C GLY A 77 1.72 9.38 -15.59
N VAL A 78 0.78 9.52 -14.66
CA VAL A 78 -0.33 8.60 -14.35
C VAL A 78 -1.59 9.40 -13.98
N ASP A 79 -2.77 8.77 -14.11
CA ASP A 79 -4.08 9.35 -13.75
C ASP A 79 -4.46 9.16 -12.28
N GLY A 80 -3.86 8.18 -11.59
CA GLY A 80 -4.01 7.95 -10.16
C GLY A 80 -3.86 6.50 -9.74
N TYR A 81 -4.46 6.14 -8.60
CA TYR A 81 -4.46 4.80 -8.04
C TYR A 81 -5.88 4.32 -7.73
N ARG A 82 -6.09 3.01 -7.85
CA ARG A 82 -7.30 2.31 -7.42
C ARG A 82 -6.95 1.34 -6.32
N VAL A 83 -7.69 1.41 -5.22
CA VAL A 83 -7.52 0.51 -4.07
C VAL A 83 -8.67 -0.48 -4.08
N TYR A 84 -8.33 -1.76 -4.08
CA TYR A 84 -9.24 -2.88 -4.04
C TYR A 84 -9.09 -3.65 -2.74
N ARG A 85 -10.20 -4.19 -2.26
CA ARG A 85 -10.28 -5.10 -1.13
C ARG A 85 -10.81 -6.46 -1.59
N TRP A 86 -10.08 -7.53 -1.32
CA TRP A 86 -10.52 -8.88 -1.64
C TRP A 86 -11.57 -9.34 -0.63
N LEU A 87 -12.69 -9.83 -1.16
CA LEU A 87 -13.75 -10.48 -0.38
C LEU A 87 -13.78 -11.95 -0.77
N GLU A 88 -13.81 -12.86 0.22
CA GLU A 88 -13.71 -14.32 0.03
C GLU A 88 -14.67 -14.86 -1.07
N ASP A 89 -15.88 -14.31 -1.15
CA ASP A 89 -16.94 -14.80 -2.05
C ASP A 89 -17.22 -13.91 -3.27
N ALA A 90 -16.63 -12.71 -3.34
CA ALA A 90 -16.99 -11.71 -4.35
C ALA A 90 -15.82 -11.21 -5.21
N GLY A 91 -14.58 -11.62 -4.89
CA GLY A 91 -13.38 -11.12 -5.56
C GLY A 91 -13.02 -9.69 -5.15
N PRO A 92 -12.19 -8.98 -5.93
CA PRO A 92 -11.73 -7.64 -5.57
C PRO A 92 -12.87 -6.61 -5.73
N GLN A 93 -13.20 -5.94 -4.62
CA GLN A 93 -14.12 -4.80 -4.58
C GLN A 93 -13.31 -3.50 -4.66
N LEU A 94 -13.62 -2.61 -5.61
CA LEU A 94 -13.06 -1.25 -5.63
C LEU A 94 -13.61 -0.47 -4.42
N ILE A 95 -12.71 0.02 -3.57
CA ILE A 95 -13.07 0.78 -2.37
C ILE A 95 -12.68 2.26 -2.47
N ALA A 96 -11.66 2.60 -3.28
CA ALA A 96 -11.24 3.98 -3.47
C ALA A 96 -10.54 4.23 -4.80
N GLU A 97 -10.69 5.46 -5.29
CA GLU A 97 -9.84 6.07 -6.32
C GLU A 97 -9.06 7.22 -5.68
N VAL A 98 -7.76 7.26 -5.91
CA VAL A 98 -6.84 8.18 -5.25
C VAL A 98 -6.06 8.95 -6.30
N ALA A 99 -5.89 10.26 -6.10
CA ALA A 99 -5.17 11.12 -7.04
C ALA A 99 -3.68 10.72 -7.17
N PRO A 100 -3.01 11.08 -8.28
CA PRO A 100 -1.57 10.89 -8.42
C PRO A 100 -0.79 11.58 -7.28
N GLY A 101 0.35 11.01 -6.90
CA GLY A 101 1.18 11.50 -5.80
C GLY A 101 0.68 11.15 -4.40
N VAL A 102 -0.50 10.52 -4.27
CA VAL A 102 -1.00 10.03 -2.98
C VAL A 102 -0.63 8.57 -2.81
N ALA A 103 -0.01 8.25 -1.67
CA ALA A 103 0.59 6.96 -1.38
C ALA A 103 -0.10 6.19 -0.24
N TYR A 104 -1.31 6.61 0.14
CA TYR A 104 -2.05 5.98 1.24
C TYR A 104 -3.58 6.16 1.11
N HIS A 105 -4.33 5.28 1.77
CA HIS A 105 -5.79 5.33 1.91
C HIS A 105 -6.22 4.68 3.24
N ILE A 106 -7.32 5.13 3.84
CA ILE A 106 -7.92 4.51 5.04
C ILE A 106 -9.26 3.91 4.65
N ASP A 107 -9.38 2.58 4.74
CA ASP A 107 -10.64 1.86 4.59
C ASP A 107 -11.39 1.84 5.92
N ALA A 108 -12.23 2.85 6.15
CA ALA A 108 -13.07 2.96 7.35
C ALA A 108 -14.39 2.17 7.25
N THR A 109 -14.45 1.13 6.40
CA THR A 109 -15.65 0.32 6.17
C THR A 109 -15.48 -1.14 6.58
N VAL A 110 -14.40 -1.44 7.29
CA VAL A 110 -14.06 -2.79 7.76
C VAL A 110 -14.82 -3.14 9.03
N PHE A 111 -14.90 -4.43 9.31
CA PHE A 111 -15.50 -4.97 10.52
C PHE A 111 -14.43 -5.56 11.42
N ASN A 112 -14.56 -5.29 12.72
CA ASN A 112 -13.68 -5.81 13.74
C ASN A 112 -13.61 -7.35 13.70
N LYS A 113 -12.42 -7.89 13.95
CA LYS A 113 -12.06 -9.31 13.94
C LYS A 113 -12.20 -9.98 12.57
N VAL A 114 -11.90 -9.25 11.50
CA VAL A 114 -11.88 -9.77 10.12
C VAL A 114 -10.55 -9.44 9.47
N THR A 115 -9.95 -10.42 8.78
CA THR A 115 -8.76 -10.21 7.95
C THR A 115 -9.18 -9.70 6.59
N TYR A 116 -8.54 -8.63 6.13
CA TYR A 116 -8.72 -8.06 4.80
C TYR A 116 -7.43 -8.09 4.02
N VAL A 117 -7.53 -8.36 2.72
CA VAL A 117 -6.40 -8.34 1.79
C VAL A 117 -6.63 -7.24 0.76
N TYR A 118 -5.62 -6.39 0.56
CA TYR A 118 -5.71 -5.23 -0.30
C TYR A 118 -4.85 -5.36 -1.55
N GLU A 119 -5.27 -4.69 -2.61
CA GLU A 119 -4.53 -4.58 -3.85
C GLU A 119 -4.59 -3.14 -4.34
N VAL A 120 -3.44 -2.58 -4.68
CA VAL A 120 -3.34 -1.23 -5.23
C VAL A 120 -2.90 -1.32 -6.68
N ARG A 121 -3.60 -0.61 -7.56
CA ARG A 121 -3.27 -0.54 -8.98
C ARG A 121 -3.10 0.90 -9.41
N VAL A 122 -2.07 1.17 -10.20
CA VAL A 122 -1.91 2.46 -10.87
C VAL A 122 -2.82 2.51 -12.09
N VAL A 123 -3.35 3.68 -12.42
CA VAL A 123 -4.19 3.95 -13.58
C VAL A 123 -3.50 4.98 -14.46
N ASP A 124 -3.41 4.71 -15.76
CA ASP A 124 -2.99 5.66 -16.81
C ASP A 124 -3.83 5.41 -18.07
N GLY A 125 -4.79 6.29 -18.35
CA GLY A 125 -5.75 6.15 -19.42
C GLY A 125 -6.53 4.83 -19.34
N PRO A 126 -6.45 3.96 -20.36
CA PRO A 126 -7.12 2.66 -20.34
C PRO A 126 -6.35 1.59 -19.55
N HIS A 127 -5.13 1.87 -19.11
CA HIS A 127 -4.27 0.90 -18.45
C HIS A 127 -4.44 0.95 -16.93
N GLU A 128 -4.59 -0.22 -16.34
CA GLU A 128 -4.63 -0.41 -14.90
C GLU A 128 -3.69 -1.57 -14.53
N VAL A 129 -2.69 -1.30 -13.69
CA VAL A 129 -1.59 -2.24 -13.42
C VAL A 129 -1.32 -2.34 -11.91
N GLY A 130 -1.27 -3.57 -11.38
CA GLY A 130 -0.92 -3.87 -10.00
C GLY A 130 0.37 -4.68 -9.89
N GLU A 131 0.92 -4.77 -8.68
CA GLU A 131 2.11 -5.59 -8.39
C GLU A 131 1.80 -7.09 -8.55
N LEU A 132 2.70 -7.82 -9.21
CA LEU A 132 2.62 -9.29 -9.22
C LEU A 132 3.14 -9.84 -7.91
N ILE A 133 2.22 -10.30 -7.06
CA ILE A 133 2.54 -10.82 -5.73
C ILE A 133 2.47 -12.34 -5.73
N LEU A 134 3.55 -12.99 -5.28
CA LEU A 134 3.60 -14.43 -5.11
C LEU A 134 2.84 -14.84 -3.83
N PRO A 135 1.90 -15.81 -3.90
CA PRO A 135 1.21 -16.30 -2.71
C PRO A 135 2.19 -16.78 -1.62
N GLY A 136 1.97 -16.34 -0.38
CA GLY A 136 2.79 -16.67 0.79
C GLY A 136 4.12 -15.89 0.90
N SER A 137 4.42 -14.99 -0.04
CA SER A 137 5.57 -14.08 0.08
C SER A 137 5.39 -13.06 1.20
N SER A 138 6.47 -12.36 1.60
CA SER A 138 6.37 -11.27 2.56
C SER A 138 5.50 -10.12 2.02
N GLN A 139 5.51 -9.85 0.71
CA GLN A 139 4.61 -8.88 0.07
C GLN A 139 3.15 -9.33 0.17
N ASP A 140 2.87 -10.63 0.03
CA ASP A 140 1.52 -11.18 0.16
C ASP A 140 0.96 -11.03 1.57
N ARG A 141 1.80 -11.23 2.59
CA ARG A 141 1.43 -10.97 3.99
C ARG A 141 1.29 -9.48 4.29
N ALA A 142 2.18 -8.65 3.76
CA ALA A 142 2.20 -7.21 4.03
C ALA A 142 0.91 -6.51 3.56
N ARG A 143 0.27 -6.99 2.50
CA ARG A 143 -1.01 -6.45 2.00
C ARG A 143 -2.25 -6.96 2.74
N ALA A 144 -2.08 -7.80 3.76
CA ALA A 144 -3.15 -8.30 4.61
C ALA A 144 -3.11 -7.63 5.99
N ALA A 145 -4.28 -7.32 6.53
CA ALA A 145 -4.40 -6.78 7.89
C ALA A 145 -5.68 -7.31 8.57
N PHE A 146 -5.56 -7.59 9.86
CA PHE A 146 -6.64 -7.99 10.74
C PHE A 146 -7.20 -6.76 11.45
N ALA A 147 -8.45 -6.42 11.17
CA ALA A 147 -9.10 -5.28 11.80
C ALA A 147 -9.38 -5.58 13.28
N LEU A 148 -8.93 -4.73 14.19
CA LEU A 148 -8.93 -5.00 15.63
C LEU A 148 -9.38 -3.83 16.48
N ASN A 149 -10.28 -4.09 17.43
CA ASN A 149 -10.56 -3.13 18.50
C ASN A 149 -9.40 -3.09 19.50
N ASN A 150 -8.38 -2.31 19.18
CA ASN A 150 -7.21 -2.05 20.02
C ASN A 150 -7.34 -0.75 20.84
N GLY A 151 -8.56 -0.33 21.20
CA GLY A 151 -8.90 0.94 21.87
C GLY A 151 -8.37 1.19 23.28
N GLY A 152 -7.32 0.49 23.72
CA GLY A 152 -6.55 0.83 24.91
C GLY A 152 -5.39 1.80 24.60
N PRO A 153 -4.81 2.48 25.62
CA PRO A 153 -3.47 3.09 25.46
C PRO A 153 -2.52 2.02 24.92
N PRO A 154 -1.60 2.31 23.98
CA PRO A 154 -1.03 1.34 23.03
C PRO A 154 -0.99 -0.07 23.60
N SER A 155 -2.12 -0.77 23.47
CA SER A 155 -2.24 -2.15 23.91
C SER A 155 -1.76 -2.96 22.73
N ALA A 156 -0.51 -2.69 22.31
CA ALA A 156 0.34 -3.73 21.77
C ALA A 156 0.31 -4.80 22.85
N ILE A 157 -0.50 -5.84 22.67
CA ILE A 157 -0.37 -7.01 23.52
C ILE A 157 1.10 -7.41 23.38
N PRO A 158 1.90 -7.35 24.45
CA PRO A 158 3.34 -7.56 24.33
C PRO A 158 3.60 -8.89 23.63
N GLY A 159 4.26 -8.83 22.47
CA GLY A 159 4.51 -10.00 21.66
C GLY A 159 3.59 -10.26 20.47
N TRP A 160 2.58 -9.41 20.21
CA TRP A 160 1.83 -9.44 18.95
C TRP A 160 2.44 -8.46 17.96
N PHE A 161 3.10 -8.99 16.94
CA PHE A 161 3.86 -8.27 15.93
C PHE A 161 3.32 -8.48 14.52
N ASP A 162 2.57 -9.58 14.28
CA ASP A 162 1.96 -9.88 12.99
C ASP A 162 0.53 -9.34 12.89
N PRO A 163 0.29 -8.25 12.12
CA PRO A 163 -1.04 -7.70 11.95
C PRO A 163 -1.96 -8.59 11.09
N SER A 164 -1.49 -9.73 10.56
CA SER A 164 -2.29 -10.59 9.69
C SER A 164 -3.25 -11.52 10.43
N ASP A 165 -3.10 -11.67 11.75
CA ASP A 165 -3.92 -12.57 12.57
C ASP A 165 -4.35 -11.97 13.92
N ASP A 166 -5.04 -12.80 14.71
CA ASP A 166 -5.64 -12.43 15.98
C ASP A 166 -4.88 -12.95 17.20
N ARG A 167 -3.67 -13.52 17.05
CA ARG A 167 -2.99 -14.30 18.09
C ARG A 167 -1.51 -14.08 18.14
N ILE A 168 -0.96 -14.24 19.34
CA ILE A 168 0.48 -14.42 19.50
C ILE A 168 0.82 -15.88 19.17
N ASP A 169 1.43 -16.10 18.01
CA ASP A 169 1.83 -17.41 17.51
C ASP A 169 3.25 -17.44 16.90
N PHE A 170 3.51 -18.43 16.04
CA PHE A 170 4.83 -18.60 15.44
C PHE A 170 5.19 -17.48 14.45
N ASN A 171 4.22 -16.82 13.82
CA ASN A 171 4.51 -15.71 12.92
C ASN A 171 5.07 -14.52 13.70
N ASP A 172 4.50 -14.18 14.85
CA ASP A 172 5.04 -13.17 15.75
C ASP A 172 6.43 -13.56 16.28
N PHE A 173 6.62 -14.85 16.59
CA PHE A 173 7.92 -15.34 17.03
C PHE A 173 9.01 -15.12 15.98
N PHE A 174 8.73 -15.32 14.70
CA PHE A 174 9.72 -15.07 13.65
C PHE A 174 10.05 -13.58 13.52
N LEU A 175 9.05 -12.70 13.64
CA LEU A 175 9.27 -11.24 13.66
C LEU A 175 10.12 -10.82 14.88
N PHE A 176 9.85 -11.37 16.05
CA PHE A 176 10.66 -11.17 17.25
C PHE A 176 12.09 -11.68 17.08
N ALA A 177 12.26 -12.87 16.52
CA ALA A 177 13.56 -13.51 16.35
C ALA A 177 14.49 -12.74 15.40
N ASP A 178 13.93 -12.02 14.41
CA ASP A 178 14.70 -11.18 13.48
C ASP A 178 15.40 -10.01 14.21
N HIS A 179 14.88 -9.56 15.35
CA HIS A 179 15.44 -8.47 16.16
C HIS A 179 16.15 -8.96 17.43
N PHE A 180 16.15 -10.27 17.71
CA PHE A 180 16.72 -10.84 18.91
C PHE A 180 18.23 -10.61 19.01
N GLY A 181 18.69 -10.13 20.17
CA GLY A 181 20.08 -9.81 20.46
C GLY A 181 20.50 -8.39 20.12
N THR A 182 19.59 -7.55 19.63
CA THR A 182 19.87 -6.14 19.36
C THR A 182 19.77 -5.27 20.62
N ILE A 183 20.45 -4.12 20.62
CA ILE A 183 20.49 -3.17 21.73
C ILE A 183 20.30 -1.73 21.24
N ASP A 184 19.82 -0.85 22.13
CA ASP A 184 19.61 0.56 21.80
C ASP A 184 20.85 1.22 21.18
N GLY A 185 20.62 1.96 20.10
CA GLY A 185 21.66 2.56 19.26
C GLY A 185 22.16 1.69 18.09
N GLN A 186 21.69 0.45 17.93
CA GLN A 186 21.93 -0.34 16.72
C GLN A 186 20.86 -0.06 15.65
N ALA A 187 21.25 -0.12 14.37
CA ALA A 187 20.34 0.17 13.26
C ALA A 187 19.14 -0.80 13.16
N GLU A 188 19.30 -2.01 13.71
CA GLU A 188 18.29 -3.07 13.72
C GLU A 188 17.52 -3.14 15.05
N TYR A 189 17.86 -2.29 16.03
CA TYR A 189 17.09 -2.21 17.27
C TYR A 189 15.79 -1.46 17.01
N ASP A 190 14.68 -2.14 17.25
CA ASP A 190 13.35 -1.55 17.23
C ASP A 190 12.75 -1.69 18.64
N PRO A 191 12.49 -0.56 19.34
CA PRO A 191 11.90 -0.56 20.69
C PRO A 191 10.57 -1.30 20.80
N LEU A 192 9.90 -1.61 19.68
CA LEU A 192 8.68 -2.41 19.67
C LEU A 192 8.90 -3.83 20.21
N TYR A 193 10.09 -4.42 20.00
CA TYR A 193 10.41 -5.78 20.41
C TYR A 193 11.09 -5.86 21.79
N ASP A 194 11.42 -4.71 22.40
CA ASP A 194 11.92 -4.57 23.79
C ASP A 194 10.71 -4.55 24.74
N LEU A 195 10.18 -5.74 25.03
CA LEU A 195 8.99 -5.95 25.85
C LEU A 195 9.25 -5.73 27.35
N SER A 196 10.50 -5.86 27.76
CA SER A 196 11.01 -5.64 29.10
C SER A 196 11.98 -4.45 29.04
N PRO A 197 11.53 -3.20 29.28
CA PRO A 197 12.19 -1.95 28.87
C PRO A 197 13.60 -1.78 29.49
N ASN A 198 14.56 -2.54 28.99
CA ASN A 198 15.91 -2.72 29.48
C ASN A 198 16.94 -2.31 28.40
N SER A 199 16.43 -1.78 27.28
CA SER A 199 17.18 -1.27 26.13
C SER A 199 17.90 -2.37 25.36
N ARG A 200 17.43 -3.60 25.46
CA ARG A 200 17.92 -4.80 24.79
C ARG A 200 16.74 -5.66 24.37
N ILE A 201 16.93 -6.46 23.33
CA ILE A 201 15.97 -7.48 22.94
C ILE A 201 16.64 -8.81 23.23
N ASP A 202 16.31 -9.41 24.37
CA ASP A 202 16.95 -10.63 24.87
C ASP A 202 15.95 -11.62 25.50
N PHE A 203 16.45 -12.53 26.34
CA PHE A 203 15.61 -13.56 26.95
C PHE A 203 14.59 -13.01 27.92
N ASP A 204 14.82 -11.84 28.53
CA ASP A 204 13.84 -11.22 29.41
C ASP A 204 12.59 -10.81 28.61
N ASP A 205 12.76 -10.30 27.38
CA ASP A 205 11.67 -10.01 26.45
C ASP A 205 10.99 -11.28 25.95
N PHE A 206 11.77 -12.33 25.70
CA PHE A 206 11.22 -13.63 25.29
C PHE A 206 10.28 -14.23 26.36
N PHE A 207 10.57 -14.07 27.65
CA PHE A 207 9.67 -14.54 28.69
C PHE A 207 8.36 -13.76 28.72
N VAL A 208 8.39 -12.44 28.50
CA VAL A 208 7.18 -11.62 28.35
C VAL A 208 6.37 -12.05 27.12
N PHE A 209 7.04 -12.32 26.00
CA PHE A 209 6.40 -12.89 24.81
C PHE A 209 5.74 -14.25 25.09
N ALA A 210 6.48 -15.17 25.73
CA ALA A 210 6.01 -16.52 26.03
C ALA A 210 4.84 -16.54 27.02
N ASP A 211 4.81 -15.61 27.99
CA ASP A 211 3.69 -15.46 28.91
C ASP A 211 2.39 -15.05 28.20
N ASN A 212 2.50 -14.42 27.03
CA ASN A 212 1.37 -14.04 26.20
C ASN A 212 1.08 -15.04 25.06
N TRP A 213 1.79 -16.18 25.01
CA TRP A 213 1.63 -17.18 23.96
C TRP A 213 0.17 -17.65 23.82
N ARG A 214 -0.35 -17.66 22.58
CA ARG A 214 -1.74 -18.00 22.23
C ARG A 214 -2.80 -17.07 22.83
N ARG A 215 -2.45 -15.93 23.43
CA ARG A 215 -3.45 -14.89 23.71
C ARG A 215 -4.05 -14.39 22.41
N ARG A 216 -5.34 -14.05 22.45
CA ARG A 216 -6.07 -13.48 21.32
C ARG A 216 -6.35 -12.00 21.53
N LEU A 217 -6.28 -11.22 20.46
CA LEU A 217 -6.72 -9.82 20.48
C LEU A 217 -8.24 -9.73 20.50
N GLY A 218 -8.75 -8.88 21.39
CA GLY A 218 -10.18 -8.69 21.59
C GLY A 218 -10.86 -9.76 22.44
N ASP A 219 -10.11 -10.65 23.10
CA ASP A 219 -10.58 -11.31 24.31
C ASP A 219 -10.41 -10.30 25.45
N ASN A 220 -11.50 -9.58 25.77
CA ASN A 220 -11.60 -8.83 27.02
C ASN A 220 -11.71 -9.83 28.17
N ASP A 221 -10.66 -10.63 28.41
CA ASP A 221 -10.51 -11.34 29.67
C ASP A 221 -10.13 -10.28 30.72
N LEU A 222 -11.18 -9.57 31.17
CA LEU A 222 -11.19 -9.03 32.51
C LEU A 222 -10.87 -10.21 33.44
N PRO A 223 -9.78 -10.16 34.23
CA PRO A 223 -9.56 -11.18 35.23
C PRO A 223 -10.71 -11.10 36.25
N GLY A 224 -11.65 -12.04 36.13
CA GLY A 224 -12.74 -12.28 37.08
C GLY A 224 -13.97 -11.38 36.93
N GLN A 225 -15.00 -11.90 36.26
CA GLN A 225 -16.40 -11.87 36.73
C GLN A 225 -17.12 -13.14 36.29
#